data_AF-A0A7X0X412-F1
#
_entry.id   AF-A0A7X0X412-F1
#
_cell.length_a   1.000
_cell.length_b   1.000
_cell.length_c   1.000
_cell.angle_alpha   90.00
_cell.angle_beta   90.00
_cell.angle_gamma   90.00
#
_symmetry.space_group_name_H-M   'P 1'
#
loop_
_entity.id
_entity.type
_entity.pdbx_description
1 polymer ?
#
loop_
_entity_poly.entity_id
_entity_poly.type
_entity_poly.pdbx_seq_one_letter_code
_entity_poly.pdbx_strand_id
1 'polypeptide(L)' 'MAHENLRELEDRLIGLRQEYQEVLSETRDFEDPQLQNGPINASEVRLSALRHEISEVEKKIKKVEGDTK' A
#
# COMPACT_ATOMS: atom_id res chain seq x y z
N MET A 1 17.34 -17.49 8.66
CA MET A 1 16.03 -17.70 8.00
C MET A 1 14.96 -16.71 8.48
N ALA A 2 14.69 -16.55 9.78
CA ALA A 2 13.67 -15.57 10.25
C ALA A 2 13.99 -14.10 9.90
N HIS A 3 15.26 -13.69 10.03
CA HIS A 3 15.69 -12.32 9.70
C HIS A 3 15.66 -12.00 8.19
N GLU A 4 15.84 -13.01 7.34
CA GLU A 4 15.80 -12.84 5.87
C GLU A 4 14.35 -12.61 5.42
N ASN A 5 13.41 -13.36 5.99
CA ASN A 5 11.97 -13.20 5.76
C ASN A 5 11.44 -11.86 6.30
N LEU A 6 11.95 -11.36 7.43
CA LEU A 6 11.59 -10.03 7.94
C LEU A 6 12.02 -8.93 6.98
N ARG A 7 13.27 -8.99 6.51
CA ARG A 7 13.82 -7.99 5.58
C ARG A 7 13.06 -7.95 4.26
N GLU A 8 12.70 -9.11 3.71
CA GLU A 8 11.87 -9.19 2.50
C GLU A 8 10.49 -8.54 2.68
N LEU A 9 9.87 -8.71 3.85
CA LEU A 9 8.59 -8.06 4.18
C LEU A 9 8.74 -6.54 4.34
N GLU A 10 9.83 -6.08 4.94
CA GLU A 10 10.15 -4.65 5.06
C GLU A 10 10.41 -4.00 3.70
N ASP A 11 11.21 -4.65 2.83
CA ASP A 11 11.48 -4.18 1.47
C ASP A 11 10.17 -4.11 0.66
N ARG A 12 9.29 -5.11 0.80
CA ARG A 12 7.96 -5.10 0.16
C ARG A 12 7.08 -3.98 0.71
N LEU A 13 7.10 -3.72 2.02
CA LEU A 13 6.35 -2.63 2.63
C LEU A 13 6.80 -1.27 2.10
N ILE A 14 8.11 -1.07 1.91
CA ILE A 14 8.66 0.15 1.31
C ILE A 14 8.12 0.32 -0.11
N GLY A 15 8.19 -0.73 -0.94
CA GLY A 15 7.67 -0.70 -2.31
C GLY A 15 6.18 -0.37 -2.39
N LEU A 16 5.35 -1.03 -1.58
CA LEU A 16 3.90 -0.78 -1.53
C LEU A 16 3.57 0.66 -1.12
N ARG A 17 4.35 1.24 -0.20
CA ARG A 17 4.16 2.63 0.23
C ARG A 17 4.58 3.63 -0.84
N GLN A 18 5.62 3.33 -1.62
CA GLN A 18 6.03 4.14 -2.77
C GLN A 18 4.92 4.13 -3.84
N GLU A 19 4.45 2.94 -4.22
CA GLU A 19 3.35 2.79 -5.19
C GLU A 19 2.07 3.49 -4.72
N TYR A 20 1.73 3.39 -3.43
CA TYR A 20 0.60 4.12 -2.86
C TYR A 20 0.76 5.65 -3.00
N GLN A 21 1.96 6.19 -2.78
CA GLN A 21 2.21 7.63 -2.95
C GLN A 21 2.13 8.06 -4.42
N GLU A 22 2.62 7.22 -5.34
CA GLU A 22 2.53 7.46 -6.78
C GLU A 22 1.07 7.53 -7.23
N VAL A 23 0.26 6.51 -6.92
CA VAL A 23 -1.17 6.50 -7.26
C VAL A 23 -1.92 7.64 -6.58
N LEU A 24 -1.53 8.00 -5.34
CA LEU A 24 -2.14 9.14 -4.65
C LEU A 24 -1.83 10.47 -5.36
N SER A 25 -0.62 10.62 -5.89
CA SER A 25 -0.25 11.80 -6.69
C SER A 25 -1.06 11.86 -7.99
N GLU A 26 -1.25 10.72 -8.67
CA GLU A 26 -2.12 10.61 -9.85
C GLU A 26 -3.58 11.00 -9.55
N THR A 27 -4.11 10.64 -8.38
CA THR A 27 -5.47 11.05 -7.98
C THR A 27 -5.59 12.54 -7.71
N ARG A 28 -4.51 13.17 -7.25
CA ARG A 28 -4.51 14.58 -6.85
C ARG A 28 -4.39 15.51 -8.05
N ASP A 29 -3.73 15.07 -9.12
CA ASP A 29 -3.70 15.77 -10.41
C ASP A 29 -5.05 15.68 -11.16
N PHE A 30 -5.97 14.82 -10.71
CA PHE A 30 -7.33 14.64 -11.25
C PHE A 30 -8.42 15.45 -10.52
N GLU A 31 -8.05 16.41 -9.67
CA GLU A 31 -9.00 17.31 -8.96
C GLU A 31 -9.62 18.38 -9.90
N ASP A 32 -10.11 18.00 -11.09
CA ASP A 32 -11.09 18.80 -11.81
C ASP A 32 -12.49 18.50 -11.22
N PRO A 33 -13.13 19.46 -10.53
CA PRO A 33 -14.44 19.26 -9.90
C PRO A 33 -15.53 18.81 -10.90
N GLN A 34 -15.32 19.03 -12.20
CA GLN A 34 -16.24 18.63 -13.26
C GLN A 34 -16.16 17.13 -13.61
N LEU A 35 -15.08 16.44 -13.23
CA LEU A 35 -14.85 15.01 -13.51
C LEU A 35 -15.17 14.08 -12.32
N GLN A 36 -15.42 14.63 -11.12
CA GLN A 36 -15.68 13.85 -9.89
C GLN A 36 -17.01 13.07 -9.87
N ASN A 37 -17.93 13.32 -10.81
CA ASN A 37 -19.23 12.63 -10.88
C ASN A 37 -19.24 11.41 -11.83
N GLY A 38 -18.07 10.95 -12.28
CA GLY A 38 -17.91 9.76 -13.12
C GLY A 38 -17.91 8.44 -12.33
N PRO A 39 -18.07 7.27 -13.00
CA PRO A 39 -18.00 5.95 -12.37
C PRO A 39 -16.67 5.76 -11.61
N ILE A 40 -16.71 4.94 -10.54
CA ILE A 40 -15.61 4.64 -9.59
C ILE A 40 -14.22 4.87 -10.22
N ASN A 41 -13.47 5.83 -9.67
CA ASN A 41 -12.16 6.17 -10.17
C ASN A 41 -11.23 4.95 -10.01
N ALA A 42 -10.65 4.48 -11.12
CA ALA A 42 -9.76 3.31 -11.11
C ALA A 42 -8.58 3.48 -10.13
N SER A 43 -8.13 4.71 -9.91
CA SER A 43 -7.08 5.03 -8.96
C SER A 43 -7.55 4.89 -7.50
N GLU A 44 -8.82 5.17 -7.19
CA GLU A 44 -9.37 4.91 -5.84
C GLU A 44 -9.43 3.41 -5.53
N VAL A 45 -9.78 2.58 -6.53
CA VAL A 45 -9.76 1.11 -6.39
C VAL A 45 -8.34 0.62 -6.14
N ARG A 46 -7.37 1.13 -6.90
CA ARG A 46 -5.93 0.82 -6.70
C ARG A 46 -5.44 1.25 -5.33
N LEU A 47 -5.79 2.46 -4.87
CA LEU A 47 -5.44 2.93 -3.52
C LEU A 47 -6.02 2.04 -2.42
N SER A 48 -7.26 1.58 -2.60
CA SER A 48 -7.90 0.66 -1.65
C SER A 48 -7.19 -0.70 -1.60
N ALA A 49 -6.83 -1.26 -2.76
CA ALA A 49 -6.06 -2.49 -2.84
C ALA A 49 -4.68 -2.35 -2.18
N LEU A 50 -3.94 -1.27 -2.48
CA LEU A 50 -2.64 -0.99 -1.89
C LEU A 50 -2.71 -0.83 -0.37
N ARG A 51 -3.74 -0.13 0.15
CA ARG A 51 -3.97 -0.04 1.60
C ARG A 51 -4.19 -1.40 2.24
N HIS A 52 -4.97 -2.26 1.59
CA HIS A 52 -5.21 -3.61 2.10
C HIS A 52 -3.91 -4.42 2.14
N GLU A 53 -3.13 -4.38 1.06
CA GLU A 53 -1.87 -5.13 0.98
C GLU A 53 -0.82 -4.63 1.98
N ILE A 54 -0.69 -3.31 2.15
CA ILE A 54 0.16 -2.71 3.20
C ILE A 54 -0.23 -3.25 4.58
N SER A 55 -1.54 -3.27 4.90
CA SER A 55 -2.02 -3.76 6.20
C SER A 55 -1.69 -5.24 6.42
N GLU A 56 -1.82 -6.08 5.39
CA GLU A 56 -1.49 -7.50 5.48
C GLU A 56 0.01 -7.74 5.66
N VAL A 57 0.86 -6.96 4.98
CA VAL A 57 2.32 -7.02 5.16
C VAL A 57 2.72 -6.55 6.57
N GLU A 58 2.15 -5.45 7.07
CA GLU A 58 2.40 -4.98 8.44
C GLU A 58 2.00 -6.01 9.50
N LYS A 59 0.89 -6.72 9.31
CA LYS A 59 0.48 -7.82 10.21
C LYS A 59 1.49 -8.97 10.19
N LYS A 60 2.00 -9.33 9.00
CA LYS A 60 3.02 -10.38 8.86
C LYS A 60 4.32 -9.99 9.55
N ILE A 61 4.77 -8.75 9.38
CA ILE A 61 5.95 -8.21 10.08
C ILE A 61 5.78 -8.34 11.59
N LYS A 62 4.67 -7.81 12.14
CA LYS A 62 4.39 -7.89 13.59
C LYS A 62 4.38 -9.31 14.12
N LYS A 63 3.86 -10.26 13.33
CA LYS A 63 3.85 -11.68 13.70
C LYS A 63 5.27 -12.24 13.76
N VAL A 64 6.08 -12.00 12.74
CA VAL A 64 7.49 -12.46 12.71
C VAL A 64 8.30 -11.83 13.83
N GLU A 65 8.14 -10.53 14.09
CA GLU A 65 8.80 -9.84 15.21
C GLU A 65 8.36 -10.37 16.58
N GLY A 66 7.07 -10.68 16.74
CA GLY A 66 6.51 -11.27 17.95
C GLY A 66 6.97 -12.70 18.20
N ASP A 67 7.13 -13.51 17.13
CA ASP A 67 7.62 -14.89 17.19
C ASP A 67 9.15 -14.97 17.41
N THR A 68 9.88 -13.85 17.21
CA THR A 68 11.35 -13.77 17.39
C THR A 68 11.75 -13.26 18.79
N LYS A 69 10.79 -12.86 19.62
CA LYS A 69 10.99 -12.44 21.02
C LYS A 69 10.84 -13.60 22.01
#